data_AF-A0AAN8MN09-F1
#
_entry.id   AF-A0AAN8MN09-F1
#
_cell.length_a   1.000
_cell.length_b   1.000
_cell.length_c   1.000
_cell.angle_alpha   90.00
_cell.angle_beta   90.00
_cell.angle_gamma   90.00
#
_symmetry.space_group_name_H-M   'P 1'
#
loop_
_entity.id
_entity.type
_entity.pdbx_description
1 polymer ?
#
loop_
_entity_poly.entity_id
_entity_poly.type
_entity_poly.pdbx_seq_one_letter_code
_entity_poly.pdbx_strand_id
1 'polypeptide(L)'
;MTRVWTPYPGFPKRIGNIERQAEHEKHWDGLTQYFGINDRFQPPACSKPASKSSLEKSMVSAIAEGDFGKAEKMSDRLATRELAVKIVQATNCRDFVQSKQEVEASRAAQKRKKQIASGFVAKQRWETKSNVGYM
;
A
#
# COMPACT_ATOMS: atom_id res chain seq x y z
N MET A 1 49.61 -17.84 31.45
CA MET A 1 49.30 -16.43 31.09
C MET A 1 48.26 -16.43 29.98
N THR A 2 46.97 -16.52 30.33
CA THR A 2 45.84 -16.51 29.39
C THR A 2 45.30 -15.08 29.32
N ARG A 3 45.43 -14.42 28.16
CA ARG A 3 44.86 -13.09 27.93
C ARG A 3 43.34 -13.22 27.82
N VAL A 4 42.64 -12.70 28.81
CA VAL A 4 41.18 -12.50 28.79
C VAL A 4 40.88 -11.41 27.76
N TRP A 5 40.09 -11.74 26.75
CA TRP A 5 39.65 -10.82 25.71
C TRP A 5 38.49 -9.98 26.29
N THR A 6 38.76 -8.76 26.74
CA THR A 6 37.70 -7.80 27.10
C THR A 6 37.27 -7.02 25.86
N PRO A 7 35.98 -6.99 25.50
CA PRO A 7 35.53 -6.21 24.34
C PRO A 7 35.56 -4.71 24.68
N TYR A 8 36.15 -3.91 23.77
CA TYR A 8 36.23 -2.45 23.87
C TYR A 8 34.83 -1.80 23.83
N PRO A 9 34.55 -0.78 24.66
CA PRO A 9 33.30 -0.03 24.63
C PRO A 9 33.38 1.04 23.54
N GLY A 10 32.95 0.72 22.31
CA GLY A 10 33.08 1.68 21.21
C GLY A 10 32.19 1.50 19.98
N PHE A 11 31.38 0.45 19.86
CA PHE A 11 30.58 0.25 18.64
C PHE A 11 29.16 -0.29 18.86
N PRO A 12 28.17 0.57 19.16
CA PRO A 12 26.77 0.28 18.95
C PRO A 12 26.22 1.12 17.78
N LYS A 13 26.59 0.80 16.54
CA LYS A 13 25.94 1.37 15.33
C LYS A 13 25.43 0.34 14.34
N ARG A 14 25.83 -0.93 14.49
CA ARG A 14 25.49 -1.99 13.53
C ARG A 14 24.06 -2.54 13.74
N ILE A 15 23.59 -2.62 14.99
CA ILE A 15 22.28 -3.22 15.34
C ILE A 15 21.12 -2.34 14.86
N GLY A 16 21.16 -1.02 15.12
CA GLY A 16 20.10 -0.10 14.68
C GLY A 16 20.02 0.13 13.16
N ASN A 17 20.98 -0.35 12.37
CA ASN A 17 20.86 -0.35 10.90
C ASN A 17 20.12 -1.60 10.39
N ILE A 18 20.27 -2.73 11.08
CA ILE A 18 19.59 -3.99 10.73
C ILE A 18 18.10 -3.89 11.05
N GLU A 19 17.73 -3.29 12.19
CA GLU A 19 16.32 -3.08 12.57
C GLU A 19 15.59 -2.18 11.57
N ARG A 20 16.21 -1.05 11.18
CA ARG A 20 15.66 -0.16 10.14
C ARG A 20 15.55 -0.86 8.79
N GLN A 21 16.53 -1.67 8.39
CA GLN A 21 16.43 -2.46 7.16
C GLN A 21 15.27 -3.46 7.21
N ALA A 22 15.09 -4.15 8.34
CA ALA A 22 13.98 -5.09 8.52
C ALA A 22 12.60 -4.39 8.51
N GLU A 23 12.49 -3.18 9.06
CA GLU A 23 11.27 -2.38 8.96
C GLU A 23 10.97 -1.93 7.54
N HIS A 24 12.00 -1.50 6.81
CA HIS A 24 11.87 -1.13 5.40
C HIS A 24 11.48 -2.34 4.56
N GLU A 25 12.08 -3.52 4.79
CA GLU A 25 11.72 -4.76 4.10
C GLU A 25 10.27 -5.15 4.32
N LYS A 26 9.76 -5.08 5.55
CA LYS A 26 8.35 -5.34 5.86
C LYS A 26 7.42 -4.34 5.17
N HIS A 27 7.81 -3.06 5.14
CA HIS A 27 7.06 -2.02 4.44
C HIS A 27 6.99 -2.29 2.93
N TRP A 28 8.11 -2.69 2.33
CA TRP A 28 8.20 -3.04 0.92
C TRP A 28 7.42 -4.30 0.58
N ASP A 29 7.51 -5.35 1.40
CA ASP A 29 6.78 -6.60 1.21
C ASP A 29 5.27 -6.36 1.14
N GLY A 30 4.73 -5.59 2.10
CA GLY A 30 3.32 -5.19 2.08
C GLY A 30 2.90 -4.35 0.86
N LEU A 31 3.82 -3.56 0.28
CA LEU A 31 3.53 -2.75 -0.90
C LEU A 31 3.59 -3.55 -2.19
N THR A 32 4.53 -4.51 -2.31
CA THR A 32 4.68 -5.34 -3.50
C THR A 32 3.44 -6.18 -3.82
N GLN A 33 2.64 -6.53 -2.81
CA GLN A 33 1.33 -7.17 -3.00
C GLN A 33 0.39 -6.37 -3.91
N TYR A 34 0.54 -5.05 -3.96
CA TYR A 34 -0.31 -4.16 -4.77
C TYR A 34 0.23 -3.90 -6.18
N PHE A 35 1.44 -4.36 -6.51
CA PHE A 35 1.97 -4.24 -7.86
C PHE A 35 1.17 -5.10 -8.86
N GLY A 36 0.90 -4.54 -10.04
CA GLY A 36 0.21 -5.25 -11.14
C GLY A 36 -1.28 -5.50 -10.94
N ILE A 37 -1.87 -5.18 -9.78
CA ILE A 37 -3.32 -5.34 -9.54
C ILE A 37 -4.14 -4.60 -10.61
N ASN A 38 -3.66 -3.42 -11.01
CA ASN A 38 -4.33 -2.54 -11.96
C ASN A 38 -4.03 -2.85 -13.44
N ASP A 39 -3.16 -3.81 -13.75
CA ASP A 39 -2.81 -4.12 -15.15
C ASP A 39 -4.01 -4.67 -15.93
N ARG A 40 -4.99 -5.23 -15.22
CA ARG A 40 -6.29 -5.64 -15.79
C ARG A 40 -7.13 -4.49 -16.34
N PHE A 41 -6.89 -3.26 -15.88
CA PHE A 41 -7.56 -2.06 -16.38
C PHE A 41 -6.81 -1.42 -17.55
N GLN A 42 -5.67 -1.97 -17.97
CA GLN A 42 -5.03 -1.54 -19.20
C GLN A 42 -5.91 -1.93 -20.40
N PRO A 43 -6.01 -1.05 -21.41
CA PRO A 43 -6.81 -1.35 -22.58
C PRO A 43 -6.32 -2.65 -23.25
N PRO A 44 -7.22 -3.47 -23.80
CA PRO A 44 -6.85 -4.71 -24.48
C PRO A 44 -5.89 -4.43 -25.63
N ALA A 45 -5.06 -5.41 -25.98
CA ALA A 45 -4.01 -5.29 -27.01
C ALA A 45 -4.52 -4.88 -28.41
N CYS A 46 -5.83 -4.90 -28.65
CA CYS A 46 -6.45 -4.37 -29.87
C CYS A 46 -6.60 -2.84 -29.88
N SER A 47 -6.31 -2.16 -28.77
CA SER A 47 -6.28 -0.70 -28.69
C SER A 47 -5.01 -0.15 -29.33
N LYS A 48 -5.11 1.06 -29.90
CA LYS A 48 -3.93 1.76 -30.43
C LYS A 48 -2.87 1.89 -29.33
N PRO A 49 -1.60 1.52 -29.59
CA PRO A 49 -0.56 1.65 -28.59
C PRO A 49 -0.44 3.12 -28.18
N ALA A 50 -0.14 3.33 -26.90
CA ALA A 50 0.14 4.67 -26.40
C ALA A 50 1.25 5.31 -27.24
N SER A 51 1.13 6.62 -27.47
CA SER A 51 2.19 7.35 -28.16
C SER A 51 3.48 7.27 -27.32
N LYS A 52 4.60 6.99 -28.00
CA LYS A 52 5.91 6.90 -27.34
C LYS A 52 6.20 8.16 -26.54
N SER A 53 6.70 8.00 -25.33
CA SER A 53 7.08 9.14 -24.49
C SER A 53 8.23 9.93 -25.15
N SER A 54 8.37 11.21 -24.79
CA SER A 54 9.48 12.03 -25.31
C SER A 54 10.85 11.41 -24.99
N LEU A 55 10.96 10.77 -23.81
CA LEU A 55 12.17 10.11 -23.36
C LEU A 55 12.49 8.86 -24.21
N GLU A 56 11.48 8.04 -24.52
CA GLU A 56 11.61 6.90 -25.44
C GLU A 56 12.04 7.35 -26.84
N LYS A 57 11.46 8.44 -27.36
CA LYS A 57 11.88 8.98 -28.66
C LYS A 57 13.35 9.39 -28.65
N SER A 58 13.79 10.06 -27.60
CA SER A 58 15.20 10.48 -27.46
C SER A 58 16.16 9.29 -27.33
N MET A 59 15.74 8.20 -26.69
CA MET A 59 16.52 6.96 -26.60
C MET A 59 16.67 6.31 -27.99
N VAL A 60 15.57 6.22 -28.75
CA VAL A 60 15.60 5.68 -30.13
C VAL A 60 16.51 6.52 -31.03
N SER A 61 16.49 7.85 -30.89
CA SER A 61 17.41 8.74 -31.62
C SER A 61 18.88 8.48 -31.24
N ALA A 62 19.21 8.34 -29.95
CA ALA A 62 20.57 8.04 -29.51
C ALA A 62 21.09 6.68 -30.05
N ILE A 63 20.21 5.67 -30.11
CA ILE A 63 20.54 4.37 -30.71
C ILE A 63 20.81 4.51 -32.21
N ALA A 64 20.00 5.30 -32.92
CA ALA A 64 20.20 5.55 -34.35
C ALA A 64 21.51 6.33 -34.63
N GLU A 65 21.91 7.21 -33.72
CA GLU A 65 23.19 7.95 -33.76
C GLU A 65 24.38 7.08 -33.36
N GLY A 66 24.16 5.89 -32.77
CA GLY A 66 25.21 4.99 -32.28
C GLY A 66 25.79 5.36 -30.91
N ASP A 67 25.19 6.31 -30.20
CA ASP A 67 25.58 6.70 -28.83
C ASP A 67 24.87 5.82 -27.79
N PHE A 68 25.41 4.63 -27.59
CA PHE A 68 24.87 3.65 -26.64
C PHE A 68 24.99 4.12 -25.18
N GLY A 69 26.03 4.87 -24.83
CA GLY A 69 26.23 5.37 -23.46
C GLY A 69 25.16 6.38 -23.06
N LYS A 70 24.71 7.22 -24.00
CA LYS A 70 23.57 8.11 -23.77
C LYS A 70 22.25 7.34 -23.72
N ALA A 71 22.06 6.33 -24.59
CA ALA A 71 20.86 5.50 -24.57
C ALA A 71 20.68 4.75 -23.24
N GLU A 72 21.77 4.18 -22.70
CA GLU A 72 21.79 3.48 -21.40
C GLU A 72 21.36 4.40 -20.25
N LYS A 73 21.97 5.59 -20.15
CA LYS A 73 21.59 6.59 -19.13
C LYS A 73 20.11 6.98 -19.20
N MET A 74 19.56 7.07 -20.41
CA MET A 74 18.15 7.39 -20.61
C MET A 74 17.26 6.21 -20.20
N SER A 75 17.73 4.98 -20.36
CA SER A 75 17.04 3.75 -19.91
C SER A 75 16.95 3.69 -18.40
N ASP A 76 18.05 3.91 -17.67
CA ASP A 76 18.06 3.90 -16.21
C ASP A 76 17.10 4.94 -15.61
N ARG A 77 17.09 6.13 -16.23
CA ARG A 77 16.17 7.21 -15.86
C ARG A 77 14.72 6.82 -16.10
N LEU A 78 14.43 6.14 -17.21
CA LEU A 78 13.09 5.66 -17.53
C LEU A 78 12.66 4.58 -16.54
N ALA A 79 13.51 3.59 -16.26
CA ALA A 79 13.25 2.52 -15.30
C ALA A 79 12.96 3.08 -13.89
N THR A 80 13.73 4.07 -13.44
CA THR A 80 13.50 4.75 -12.15
C THR A 80 12.14 5.43 -12.11
N ARG A 81 11.76 6.12 -13.21
CA ARG A 81 10.47 6.82 -13.30
C ARG A 81 9.31 5.84 -13.32
N GLU A 82 9.39 4.76 -14.09
CA GLU A 82 8.36 3.73 -14.15
C GLU A 82 8.19 3.02 -12.81
N LEU A 83 9.29 2.74 -12.11
CA LEU A 83 9.25 2.21 -10.76
C LEU A 83 8.55 3.17 -9.80
N ALA A 84 8.85 4.47 -9.85
CA ALA A 84 8.16 5.48 -9.04
C ALA A 84 6.66 5.51 -9.31
N VAL A 85 6.23 5.38 -10.57
CA VAL A 85 4.80 5.28 -10.93
C VAL A 85 4.15 4.05 -10.31
N LYS A 86 4.81 2.88 -10.38
CA LYS A 86 4.30 1.64 -9.76
C LYS A 86 4.16 1.79 -8.25
N ILE A 87 5.13 2.41 -7.58
CA ILE A 87 5.10 2.70 -6.14
C ILE A 87 3.88 3.57 -5.81
N VAL A 88 3.67 4.68 -6.52
CA VAL A 88 2.54 5.58 -6.30
C VAL A 88 1.20 4.87 -6.52
N GLN A 89 1.10 4.04 -7.55
CA GLN A 89 -0.11 3.24 -7.79
C GLN A 89 -0.37 2.25 -6.66
N ALA A 90 0.66 1.55 -6.20
CA ALA A 90 0.57 0.60 -5.10
C ALA A 90 0.15 1.28 -3.79
N THR A 91 0.72 2.45 -3.47
CA THR A 91 0.35 3.20 -2.26
C THR A 91 -1.10 3.64 -2.32
N ASN A 92 -1.55 4.14 -3.48
CA ASN A 92 -2.95 4.53 -3.67
C ASN A 92 -3.91 3.35 -3.49
N CYS A 93 -3.54 2.15 -3.99
CA CYS A 93 -4.33 0.94 -3.78
C CYS A 93 -4.44 0.55 -2.30
N ARG A 94 -3.33 0.60 -1.56
CA ARG A 94 -3.31 0.32 -0.12
C ARG A 94 -4.22 1.28 0.64
N ASP A 95 -4.07 2.58 0.41
CA ASP A 95 -4.82 3.61 1.12
C ASP A 95 -6.33 3.54 0.80
N PHE A 96 -6.68 3.14 -0.44
CA PHE A 96 -8.05 2.86 -0.82
C PHE A 96 -8.64 1.65 -0.06
N VAL A 97 -7.90 0.55 0.06
CA VAL A 97 -8.36 -0.63 0.81
C VAL A 97 -8.59 -0.29 2.28
N GLN A 98 -7.65 0.44 2.90
CA GLN A 98 -7.77 0.87 4.29
C GLN A 98 -8.99 1.77 4.50
N SER A 99 -9.15 2.81 3.68
CA SER A 99 -10.30 3.72 3.78
C SER A 99 -11.64 3.00 3.57
N LYS A 100 -11.70 2.00 2.67
CA LYS A 100 -12.91 1.17 2.49
C LYS A 100 -13.22 0.36 3.74
N GLN A 101 -12.22 -0.28 4.33
CA GLN A 101 -12.38 -1.09 5.54
C GLN A 101 -12.85 -0.25 6.73
N GLU A 102 -12.31 0.94 6.91
CA GLU A 102 -12.71 1.88 7.98
C GLU A 102 -14.16 2.35 7.82
N VAL A 103 -14.57 2.69 6.59
CA VAL A 103 -15.94 3.08 6.29
C VAL A 103 -16.91 1.93 6.53
N GLU A 104 -16.54 0.71 6.16
CA GLU A 104 -17.35 -0.49 6.42
C GLU A 104 -17.45 -0.83 7.91
N ALA A 105 -16.34 -0.75 8.65
CA ALA A 105 -16.31 -0.95 10.09
C ALA A 105 -17.21 0.07 10.82
N SER A 106 -17.14 1.35 10.41
CA SER A 106 -17.98 2.42 10.95
C SER A 106 -19.47 2.17 10.67
N ARG A 107 -19.81 1.74 9.44
CA ARG A 107 -21.18 1.37 9.06
C ARG A 107 -21.67 0.16 9.85
N ALA A 108 -20.83 -0.86 10.04
CA ALA A 108 -21.17 -2.05 10.82
C ALA A 108 -21.42 -1.70 12.30
N ALA A 109 -20.56 -0.88 12.91
CA ALA A 109 -20.73 -0.39 14.27
C ALA A 109 -22.03 0.41 14.44
N GLN A 110 -22.33 1.30 13.49
CA GLN A 110 -23.58 2.07 13.51
C GLN A 110 -24.82 1.16 13.37
N LYS A 111 -24.77 0.15 12.49
CA LYS A 111 -25.85 -0.84 12.34
C LYS A 111 -26.05 -1.65 13.63
N ARG A 112 -24.97 -2.11 14.27
CA ARG A 112 -25.03 -2.83 15.56
C ARG A 112 -25.65 -1.96 16.65
N LYS A 113 -25.23 -0.70 16.76
CA LYS A 113 -25.81 0.26 17.73
C LYS A 113 -27.31 0.46 17.50
N LYS A 114 -27.76 0.61 16.25
CA LYS A 114 -29.18 0.73 15.90
C LYS A 114 -29.97 -0.54 16.24
N GLN A 115 -29.42 -1.73 15.98
CA GLN A 115 -30.07 -3.00 16.33
C GLN A 115 -30.26 -3.15 17.85
N ILE A 116 -29.23 -2.83 18.63
CA ILE A 116 -29.30 -2.85 20.11
C ILE A 116 -30.39 -1.88 20.59
N ALA A 117 -30.41 -0.64 20.07
CA ALA A 117 -31.43 0.34 20.42
C ALA A 117 -32.87 -0.14 20.07
N SER A 118 -33.09 -0.74 18.90
CA SER A 118 -34.40 -1.29 18.53
C SER A 118 -34.85 -2.44 19.45
N GLY A 119 -33.91 -3.27 19.93
CA GLY A 119 -34.20 -4.34 20.87
C GLY A 119 -34.65 -3.83 22.24
N PHE A 120 -34.03 -2.74 22.72
CA PHE A 120 -34.45 -2.08 23.96
C PHE A 120 -35.81 -1.41 23.83
N VAL A 121 -36.09 -0.72 22.72
CA VAL A 121 -37.41 -0.10 22.48
C VAL A 121 -38.50 -1.15 22.37
N ALA A 122 -38.24 -2.28 21.71
CA ALA A 122 -39.16 -3.40 21.70
C ALA A 122 -39.40 -3.94 23.12
N LYS A 123 -38.34 -4.28 23.87
CA LYS A 123 -38.43 -4.77 25.26
C LYS A 123 -39.31 -3.85 26.13
N GLN A 124 -39.03 -2.55 26.12
CA GLN A 124 -39.78 -1.55 26.88
C GLN A 124 -41.27 -1.54 26.50
N ARG A 125 -41.61 -1.65 25.21
CA ARG A 125 -43.01 -1.71 24.75
C ARG A 125 -43.76 -2.94 25.26
N TRP A 126 -43.09 -4.09 25.36
CA TRP A 126 -43.70 -5.31 25.90
C TRP A 126 -43.91 -5.22 27.43
N GLU A 127 -42.94 -4.67 28.15
CA GLU A 127 -43.00 -4.50 29.61
C GLU A 127 -44.08 -3.49 30.03
N THR A 128 -44.25 -2.39 29.30
CA THR A 128 -45.34 -1.43 29.56
C THR A 128 -46.73 -2.02 29.26
N LYS A 129 -46.83 -2.93 28.28
CA LYS A 129 -48.12 -3.54 27.92
C LYS A 129 -48.56 -4.65 28.87
N SER A 130 -47.63 -5.35 29.55
CA SER A 130 -47.99 -6.40 30.51
C SER A 130 -48.39 -5.88 31.90
N ASN A 131 -48.01 -4.65 32.26
CA ASN A 131 -48.23 -4.11 33.62
C ASN A 131 -49.59 -3.42 33.84
N VAL A 132 -50.48 -3.37 32.85
CA VAL A 132 -51.81 -2.73 32.97
C VAL A 132 -52.93 -3.67 33.44
N GLY A 133 -52.61 -4.95 33.75
CA GLY A 133 -53.60 -5.97 34.13
C GLY A 133 -53.59 -6.40 35.60
N TYR A 134 -52.77 -5.76 36.45
CA TYR A 134 -52.71 -6.02 37.89
C TYR A 134 -52.95 -4.72 38.66
N MET A 135 -54.20 -4.28 38.75
CA MET A 135 -54.71 -3.40 39.81
C MET A 135 -56.17 -3.78 40.10
#